data_AF-A0A4Y9P5U7-F1
#
_entry.id   AF-A0A4Y9P5U7-F1
#
_cell.length_a   1.000
_cell.length_b   1.000
_cell.length_c   1.000
_cell.angle_alpha   90.00
_cell.angle_beta   90.00
_cell.angle_gamma   90.00
#
_symmetry.space_group_name_H-M   'P 1'
#
loop_
_entity.id
_entity.type
_entity.pdbx_description
1 polymer ?
#
loop_
_entity_poly.entity_id
_entity_poly.type
_entity_poly.pdbx_seq_one_letter_code
_entity_poly.pdbx_strand_id
1 'polypeptide(L)'
;MTKAVEAPVAEQETVTGPRPGEWVITVFMLAFFAAAYLIAQDYPFRAALFPQMVSVLGFLLSVFRLIGLVRDTVRGRRAPVPAPAVAAAPTATVEKPAAAPAGAAVPAAGTGAAAVSADADPDADPDGETVGAVAVPAELELVDDDREDDASMEYVFASAGGRAWLEALSWIVAFFVAFFTLGAFLSVPLFALLYLRFSGRTSWLSAVIYAVVTGVLIYVAFRELVYIPLPTGYLPFMQF
;
A
#
# COMPACT_ATOMS: atom_id res chain seq x y z
N MET A 1 28.28 20.37 48.86
CA MET A 1 28.34 20.07 47.42
C MET A 1 26.94 19.76 46.94
N THR A 2 26.22 20.79 46.52
CA THR A 2 24.82 20.77 46.09
C THR A 2 24.79 20.56 44.57
N LYS A 3 24.21 19.44 44.12
CA LYS A 3 23.95 19.19 42.70
C LYS A 3 22.87 20.16 42.22
N ALA A 4 23.22 21.05 41.29
CA ALA A 4 22.25 21.87 40.59
C ALA A 4 21.32 20.93 39.82
N VAL A 5 20.02 21.02 40.10
CA VAL A 5 18.97 20.36 39.33
C VAL A 5 18.84 21.20 38.05
N GLU A 6 19.44 20.74 36.96
CA GLU A 6 19.18 21.29 35.63
C GLU A 6 17.69 21.11 35.34
N ALA A 7 16.98 22.23 35.27
CA ALA A 7 15.58 22.23 34.86
C ALA A 7 15.50 21.63 33.44
N PRO A 8 14.55 20.72 33.17
CA PRO A 8 14.36 20.20 31.83
C PRO A 8 14.06 21.38 30.91
N VAL A 9 15.03 21.70 30.05
CA VAL A 9 14.83 22.63 28.95
C VAL A 9 13.70 22.02 28.13
N ALA A 10 12.52 22.62 28.20
CA ALA A 10 11.38 22.20 27.40
C ALA A 10 11.83 22.28 25.95
N GLU A 11 12.13 21.12 25.35
CA GLU A 11 12.40 21.00 23.93
C GLU A 11 11.24 21.69 23.22
N GLN A 12 11.54 22.85 22.63
CA GLN A 12 10.56 23.57 21.86
C GLN A 12 10.19 22.66 20.70
N GLU A 13 9.03 22.02 20.83
CA GLU A 13 8.39 21.24 19.79
C GLU A 13 8.13 22.22 18.63
N THR A 14 9.10 22.29 17.73
CA THR A 14 9.06 23.23 16.61
C THR A 14 7.83 22.87 15.78
N VAL A 15 6.81 23.72 15.88
CA VAL A 15 5.58 23.65 15.08
C VAL A 15 5.99 23.84 13.63
N THR A 16 6.34 22.73 12.98
CA THR A 16 6.77 22.71 11.60
C THR A 16 5.50 22.76 10.76
N GLY A 17 5.28 23.90 10.10
CA GLY A 17 4.18 24.02 9.13
C GLY A 17 4.26 22.96 8.03
N PRO A 18 3.15 22.76 7.28
CA PRO A 18 3.11 21.78 6.20
C PRO A 18 4.26 22.04 5.24
N ARG A 19 5.08 21.01 5.02
CA ARG A 19 6.28 21.13 4.18
C ARG A 19 5.83 21.34 2.73
N PRO A 20 6.46 22.24 1.96
CA PRO A 20 6.07 22.50 0.57
C PRO A 20 6.13 21.23 -0.30
N GLY A 21 7.02 20.29 0.03
CA GLY A 21 7.11 18.99 -0.65
C GLY A 21 5.83 18.16 -0.52
N GLU A 22 5.12 18.24 0.60
CA GLU A 22 3.92 17.44 0.84
C GLU A 22 2.77 17.81 -0.11
N TRP A 23 2.67 19.10 -0.46
CA TRP A 23 1.71 19.59 -1.44
C TRP A 23 1.98 19.04 -2.84
N VAL A 24 3.24 19.11 -3.29
CA VAL A 24 3.63 18.64 -4.63
C VAL A 24 3.36 17.14 -4.76
N ILE A 25 3.76 16.36 -3.76
CA ILE A 25 3.55 14.90 -3.70
C ILE A 25 2.07 14.56 -3.78
N THR A 26 1.24 15.23 -2.99
CA THR A 26 -0.20 14.93 -2.93
C THR A 26 -0.90 15.25 -4.25
N VAL A 27 -0.58 16.39 -4.87
CA VAL A 27 -1.13 16.76 -6.19
C VAL A 27 -0.64 15.80 -7.27
N PHE A 28 0.62 15.40 -7.23
CA PHE A 28 1.19 14.44 -8.17
C PHE A 28 0.52 13.06 -8.07
N MET A 29 0.39 12.50 -6.86
CA MET A 29 -0.31 11.22 -6.64
C MET A 29 -1.76 11.28 -7.11
N LEU A 30 -2.47 12.38 -6.82
CA LEU A 30 -3.84 12.58 -7.27
C LEU A 30 -3.94 12.56 -8.80
N ALA A 31 -3.04 13.27 -9.49
CA ALA A 31 -2.99 13.29 -10.95
C ALA A 31 -2.60 11.91 -11.53
N PHE A 32 -1.65 11.22 -10.91
CA PHE A 32 -1.22 9.88 -11.30
C PHE A 32 -2.37 8.87 -11.23
N PHE A 33 -3.11 8.82 -10.12
CA PHE A 33 -4.26 7.91 -9.99
C PHE A 33 -5.41 8.28 -10.93
N ALA A 34 -5.65 9.56 -11.17
CA ALA A 34 -6.63 10.00 -12.17
C ALA A 34 -6.22 9.53 -13.59
N ALA A 35 -4.95 9.68 -13.95
CA ALA A 35 -4.43 9.22 -15.24
C ALA A 35 -4.49 7.68 -15.37
N ALA A 36 -4.09 6.95 -14.33
CA ALA A 36 -4.17 5.49 -14.29
C ALA A 36 -5.62 5.00 -14.44
N TYR A 37 -6.58 5.68 -13.80
CA TYR A 37 -8.00 5.38 -13.95
C TYR A 37 -8.51 5.63 -15.38
N LEU A 38 -8.06 6.71 -16.03
CA LEU A 38 -8.41 7.02 -17.42
C LEU A 38 -7.85 5.99 -18.39
N ILE A 39 -6.57 5.61 -18.25
CA ILE A 39 -5.94 4.55 -19.06
C ILE A 39 -6.67 3.23 -18.85
N ALA A 40 -7.13 2.96 -17.63
CA ALA A 40 -7.86 1.73 -17.33
C ALA A 40 -9.25 1.63 -17.98
N GLN A 41 -9.77 2.71 -18.59
CA GLN A 41 -11.04 2.66 -19.34
C GLN A 41 -10.89 1.98 -20.70
N ASP A 42 -9.67 1.94 -21.25
CA ASP A 42 -9.41 1.33 -22.55
C ASP A 42 -9.25 -0.20 -22.47
N TYR A 43 -9.22 -0.77 -21.25
CA TYR A 43 -9.14 -2.21 -21.05
C TYR A 43 -10.52 -2.89 -21.07
N PRO A 44 -10.61 -4.17 -21.49
CA PRO A 44 -11.82 -4.95 -21.34
C PRO A 44 -12.26 -5.02 -19.87
N PHE A 45 -13.57 -5.07 -19.63
CA PHE A 45 -14.19 -4.87 -18.31
C PHE A 45 -13.54 -5.70 -17.20
N ARG A 46 -13.22 -6.98 -17.47
CA ARG A 46 -12.61 -7.88 -16.49
C ARG A 46 -11.16 -7.49 -16.14
N ALA A 47 -10.36 -7.10 -17.14
CA ALA A 47 -8.98 -6.64 -16.94
C ALA A 47 -8.91 -5.25 -16.30
N ALA A 48 -9.91 -4.40 -16.55
CA ALA A 48 -10.01 -3.06 -15.99
C ALA A 48 -10.31 -3.04 -14.48
N LEU A 49 -11.00 -4.07 -13.96
CA LEU A 49 -11.47 -4.08 -12.56
C LEU A 49 -10.35 -3.86 -11.55
N PHE A 50 -9.23 -4.55 -11.69
CA PHE A 50 -8.12 -4.44 -10.73
C PHE A 50 -7.43 -3.07 -10.77
N PRO A 51 -6.95 -2.58 -11.93
CA PRO A 51 -6.40 -1.23 -12.05
C PRO A 51 -7.40 -0.15 -11.63
N GLN A 52 -8.69 -0.30 -11.93
CA GLN A 52 -9.73 0.65 -11.52
C GLN A 52 -9.92 0.67 -10.01
N MET A 53 -10.05 -0.49 -9.35
CA MET A 53 -10.18 -0.57 -7.89
C MET A 53 -8.99 0.10 -7.19
N VAL A 54 -7.76 -0.20 -7.63
CA VAL A 54 -6.54 0.39 -7.08
C VAL A 54 -6.48 1.89 -7.32
N SER A 55 -6.84 2.35 -8.53
CA SER A 55 -6.80 3.77 -8.89
C SER A 55 -7.86 4.58 -8.15
N VAL A 56 -9.08 4.06 -8.01
CA VAL A 56 -10.15 4.69 -7.24
C VAL A 56 -9.76 4.79 -5.77
N LEU A 57 -9.23 3.72 -5.18
CA LEU A 57 -8.78 3.73 -3.79
C LEU A 57 -7.65 4.74 -3.57
N GLY A 58 -6.62 4.72 -4.43
CA GLY A 58 -5.51 5.66 -4.40
C GLY A 58 -5.95 7.11 -4.60
N PHE A 59 -6.88 7.36 -5.51
CA PHE A 59 -7.48 8.68 -5.74
C PHE A 59 -8.23 9.18 -4.50
N LEU A 60 -9.09 8.35 -3.89
CA LEU A 60 -9.83 8.71 -2.67
C LEU A 60 -8.89 9.05 -1.51
N LEU A 61 -7.84 8.25 -1.29
CA LEU A 61 -6.83 8.52 -0.26
C LEU A 61 -6.08 9.84 -0.55
N SER A 62 -5.75 10.11 -1.81
CA SER A 62 -5.08 11.34 -2.23
C SER A 62 -5.97 12.57 -2.02
N VAL A 63 -7.27 12.48 -2.35
CA VAL A 63 -8.25 13.53 -2.08
C VAL A 63 -8.39 13.77 -0.58
N PHE A 64 -8.52 12.70 0.22
CA PHE A 64 -8.63 12.82 1.67
C PHE A 64 -7.39 13.50 2.29
N ARG A 65 -6.18 13.09 1.85
CA ARG A 65 -4.91 13.73 2.23
C ARG A 65 -4.90 15.22 1.86
N LEU A 66 -5.28 15.56 0.64
CA LEU A 66 -5.34 16.93 0.14
C LEU A 66 -6.30 17.79 0.98
N ILE A 67 -7.46 17.24 1.33
CA ILE A 67 -8.42 17.91 2.23
C ILE A 67 -7.79 18.18 3.60
N GLY A 68 -7.04 17.21 4.16
CA GLY A 68 -6.28 17.40 5.40
C GLY A 68 -5.31 18.57 5.32
N LEU A 69 -4.46 18.59 4.27
CA LEU A 69 -3.50 19.67 4.01
C LEU A 69 -4.15 21.05 3.86
N VAL A 70 -5.26 21.12 3.12
CA VAL A 70 -6.04 22.35 2.96
C VAL A 70 -6.60 22.80 4.31
N ARG A 71 -7.18 21.88 5.09
CA ARG A 71 -7.75 22.19 6.41
C ARG A 71 -6.69 22.69 7.38
N ASP A 72 -5.52 22.07 7.42
CA ASP A 72 -4.42 22.48 8.31
C ASP A 72 -3.84 23.82 7.90
N THR A 73 -3.74 24.09 6.59
CA THR A 73 -3.31 25.40 6.08
C THR A 73 -4.31 26.51 6.40
N VAL A 74 -5.61 26.23 6.30
CA VAL A 74 -6.67 27.20 6.66
C VAL A 74 -6.73 27.42 8.17
N ARG A 75 -6.54 26.36 8.98
CA ARG A 75 -6.56 26.43 10.45
C ARG A 75 -5.29 27.08 11.03
N GLY A 76 -4.12 26.77 10.49
CA GLY A 76 -2.83 27.32 10.93
C GLY A 76 -2.72 28.83 10.76
N ARG A 77 -3.42 29.43 9.80
CA ARG A 77 -3.52 30.91 9.67
C ARG A 77 -4.28 31.58 10.81
N ARG A 78 -5.01 30.83 11.65
CA ARG A 78 -5.79 31.36 12.77
C ARG A 78 -5.11 31.20 14.13
N ALA A 79 -3.85 30.74 14.18
CA ALA A 79 -3.09 30.81 15.42
C ALA A 79 -3.06 32.29 15.86
N PRO A 80 -3.66 32.64 17.02
CA PRO A 80 -3.63 34.00 17.51
C PRO A 80 -2.16 34.39 17.62
N VAL A 81 -1.76 35.49 16.96
CA VAL A 81 -0.47 36.11 17.22
C VAL A 81 -0.42 36.26 18.75
N PRO A 82 0.51 35.60 19.46
CA PRO A 82 0.64 35.78 20.89
C PRO A 82 0.79 37.28 21.06
N ALA A 83 -0.19 37.92 21.73
CA ALA A 83 -0.10 39.34 22.02
C ALA A 83 1.30 39.55 22.60
N PRO A 84 2.11 40.49 22.06
CA PRO A 84 3.49 40.66 22.46
C PRO A 84 3.51 40.63 23.96
N ALA A 85 4.24 39.65 24.52
CA ALA A 85 4.26 39.39 25.95
C ALA A 85 4.66 40.70 26.63
N VAL A 86 3.65 41.48 27.04
CA VAL A 86 3.83 42.62 27.92
C VAL A 86 4.35 41.97 29.17
N ALA A 87 5.66 42.11 29.40
CA ALA A 87 6.43 41.43 30.42
C ALA A 87 5.63 41.30 31.72
N ALA A 88 4.97 40.16 31.90
CA ALA A 88 4.32 39.83 33.14
C ALA A 88 5.45 39.51 34.10
N ALA A 89 5.69 40.46 34.99
CA ALA A 89 6.69 40.37 36.05
C ALA A 89 6.58 39.02 36.78
N PRO A 90 7.71 38.43 37.20
CA PRO A 90 7.76 37.11 37.81
C PRO A 90 6.99 37.11 39.13
N THR A 91 5.75 36.61 39.10
CA THR A 91 4.98 36.31 40.30
C THR A 91 5.35 34.89 40.71
N ALA A 92 6.32 34.80 41.62
CA ALA A 92 6.68 33.57 42.31
C ALA A 92 5.49 33.12 43.16
N THR A 93 4.88 31.97 42.89
CA THR A 93 4.01 31.32 43.89
C THR A 93 3.93 29.80 43.70
N VAL A 94 4.67 29.12 44.59
CA VAL A 94 4.29 27.96 45.43
C VAL A 94 3.75 26.69 44.74
N GLU A 95 4.66 25.74 44.68
CA GLU A 95 4.51 24.29 44.56
C GLU A 95 3.48 23.72 45.56
N LYS A 96 2.48 22.96 45.05
CA LYS A 96 1.52 22.19 45.83
C LYS A 96 1.81 20.68 45.64
N PRO A 97 2.08 19.91 46.70
CA PRO A 97 2.52 18.52 46.58
C PRO A 97 1.37 17.51 46.43
N ALA A 98 1.67 16.49 45.63
CA ALA A 98 1.32 15.06 45.69
C ALA A 98 -0.12 14.60 46.03
N ALA A 99 -0.68 13.79 45.12
CA ALA A 99 -1.49 12.62 45.48
C ALA A 99 -1.53 11.61 44.32
N ALA A 100 -0.89 10.45 44.51
CA ALA A 100 -1.30 9.18 43.91
C ALA A 100 -2.38 8.54 44.82
N PRO A 101 -3.25 7.62 44.35
CA PRO A 101 -2.82 6.22 44.19
C PRO A 101 -3.53 5.38 43.10
N ALA A 102 -2.82 4.30 42.71
CA ALA A 102 -3.23 2.92 42.44
C ALA A 102 -4.66 2.54 41.96
N GLY A 103 -4.70 1.62 40.98
CA GLY A 103 -5.59 0.44 41.06
C GLY A 103 -6.13 -0.14 39.74
N ALA A 104 -6.15 -1.49 39.68
CA ALA A 104 -6.82 -2.42 38.74
C ALA A 104 -6.20 -2.62 37.33
N ALA A 105 -5.55 -3.73 36.96
CA ALA A 105 -5.91 -5.18 36.93
C ALA A 105 -6.82 -5.60 35.73
N VAL A 106 -6.20 -6.22 34.69
CA VAL A 106 -6.42 -7.57 34.05
C VAL A 106 -7.88 -8.11 33.97
N PRO A 107 -8.42 -8.84 32.91
CA PRO A 107 -7.78 -9.83 31.99
C PRO A 107 -8.24 -9.91 30.50
N ALA A 108 -7.45 -10.69 29.74
CA ALA A 108 -7.72 -11.75 28.74
C ALA A 108 -9.00 -11.88 27.87
N ALA A 109 -8.73 -12.44 26.67
CA ALA A 109 -9.48 -13.45 25.89
C ALA A 109 -10.45 -12.97 24.80
N GLY A 110 -10.29 -13.57 23.61
CA GLY A 110 -11.17 -13.37 22.45
C GLY A 110 -10.65 -14.03 21.17
N THR A 111 -10.42 -15.33 21.21
CA THR A 111 -10.32 -16.23 20.05
C THR A 111 -11.56 -16.12 19.15
N GLY A 112 -11.35 -16.14 17.83
CA GLY A 112 -12.44 -16.17 16.85
C GLY A 112 -11.96 -16.49 15.43
N ALA A 113 -11.39 -17.69 15.26
CA ALA A 113 -11.30 -18.32 13.95
C ALA A 113 -12.70 -18.76 13.53
N ALA A 114 -13.16 -18.33 12.36
CA ALA A 114 -14.31 -18.91 11.67
C ALA A 114 -13.87 -19.24 10.25
N ALA A 115 -13.57 -20.52 10.06
CA ALA A 115 -13.57 -21.16 8.75
C ALA A 115 -15.02 -21.19 8.24
N VAL A 116 -15.24 -20.68 7.02
CA VAL A 116 -16.46 -20.95 6.27
C VAL A 116 -16.08 -21.95 5.19
N SER A 117 -16.55 -23.18 5.38
CA SER A 117 -16.58 -24.24 4.38
C SER A 117 -17.98 -24.31 3.77
N ALA A 118 -18.01 -24.80 2.53
CA ALA A 118 -19.12 -25.38 1.80
C ALA A 118 -20.23 -24.44 1.33
N ASP A 119 -20.33 -24.27 0.01
CA ASP A 119 -21.46 -24.89 -0.68
C ASP A 119 -21.02 -25.35 -2.07
N ALA A 120 -21.35 -26.60 -2.37
CA ALA A 120 -21.14 -27.27 -3.63
C ALA A 120 -22.51 -27.44 -4.26
N ASP A 121 -22.71 -26.89 -5.44
CA ASP A 121 -23.93 -27.04 -6.23
C ASP A 121 -23.57 -27.85 -7.49
N PRO A 122 -23.98 -29.13 -7.58
CA PRO A 122 -23.78 -29.95 -8.76
C PRO A 122 -25.13 -30.41 -9.30
N ASP A 123 -25.82 -29.54 -10.03
CA ASP A 123 -26.94 -29.83 -10.91
C ASP A 123 -27.05 -28.62 -11.87
N ALA A 124 -27.44 -28.66 -13.14
CA ALA A 124 -27.69 -29.67 -14.15
C ALA A 124 -28.04 -28.84 -15.40
N ASP A 125 -27.45 -29.10 -16.57
CA ASP A 125 -28.17 -29.08 -17.86
C ASP A 125 -27.25 -29.39 -19.06
N PRO A 126 -27.49 -30.49 -19.78
CA PRO A 126 -26.87 -30.79 -21.07
C PRO A 126 -27.87 -30.62 -22.22
N ASP A 127 -28.10 -29.37 -22.63
CA ASP A 127 -28.88 -29.03 -23.83
C ASP A 127 -27.96 -28.20 -24.74
N GLY A 128 -27.38 -28.71 -25.83
CA GLY A 128 -28.05 -29.47 -26.86
C GLY A 128 -28.62 -28.58 -27.96
N GLU A 129 -28.05 -27.39 -28.23
CA GLU A 129 -28.48 -26.55 -29.37
C GLU A 129 -27.37 -26.38 -30.42
N THR A 130 -27.44 -27.23 -31.45
CA THR A 130 -26.67 -27.09 -32.69
C THR A 130 -27.27 -25.97 -33.53
N VAL A 131 -26.76 -24.76 -33.38
CA VAL A 131 -27.13 -23.64 -34.25
C VAL A 131 -26.40 -23.78 -35.58
N GLY A 132 -27.18 -23.80 -36.66
CA GLY A 132 -26.75 -24.12 -38.01
C GLY A 132 -25.66 -23.21 -38.55
N ALA A 133 -24.77 -23.83 -39.33
CA ALA A 133 -23.75 -23.17 -40.14
C ALA A 133 -24.38 -22.16 -41.11
N VAL A 134 -24.33 -20.88 -40.74
CA VAL A 134 -24.48 -19.77 -41.69
C VAL A 134 -23.10 -19.52 -42.28
N ALA A 135 -22.95 -19.80 -43.58
CA ALA A 135 -21.76 -19.47 -44.33
C ALA A 135 -21.63 -17.94 -44.43
N VAL A 136 -20.82 -17.37 -43.56
CA VAL A 136 -20.40 -15.96 -43.64
C VAL A 136 -19.34 -15.86 -44.75
N PRO A 137 -19.52 -14.98 -45.75
CA PRO A 137 -18.55 -14.82 -46.84
C PRO A 137 -17.20 -14.34 -46.30
N ALA A 138 -16.14 -14.99 -46.79
CA ALA A 138 -14.75 -14.71 -46.48
C ALA A 138 -14.32 -13.38 -47.10
N GLU A 139 -14.51 -12.26 -46.38
CA GLU A 139 -13.80 -11.02 -46.68
C GLU A 139 -13.68 -10.18 -45.41
N LEU A 140 -12.43 -10.02 -44.94
CA LEU A 140 -11.98 -9.24 -43.77
C LEU A 140 -12.31 -9.81 -42.39
N GLU A 141 -11.81 -11.02 -42.12
CA GLU A 141 -11.49 -11.48 -40.76
C GLU A 141 -10.30 -10.65 -40.25
N LEU A 142 -10.59 -9.44 -39.78
CA LEU A 142 -9.72 -8.76 -38.82
C LEU A 142 -9.64 -9.70 -37.62
N VAL A 143 -8.49 -10.36 -37.48
CA VAL A 143 -8.11 -11.11 -36.29
C VAL A 143 -8.19 -10.14 -35.11
N ASP A 144 -9.32 -10.16 -34.41
CA ASP A 144 -9.51 -9.59 -33.08
C ASP A 144 -8.61 -10.40 -32.13
N ASP A 145 -7.32 -10.07 -32.09
CA ASP A 145 -6.32 -10.65 -31.18
C ASP A 145 -6.69 -10.44 -29.69
N ASP A 146 -7.68 -9.58 -29.41
CA ASP A 146 -8.16 -9.24 -28.06
C ASP A 146 -9.19 -10.25 -27.49
N ARG A 147 -9.64 -11.25 -28.27
CA ARG A 147 -10.65 -12.24 -27.81
C ARG A 147 -10.07 -13.48 -27.13
N GLU A 148 -8.78 -13.75 -27.21
CA GLU A 148 -8.18 -14.97 -26.63
C GLU A 148 -7.89 -14.85 -25.12
N ASP A 149 -7.76 -13.65 -24.57
CA ASP A 149 -7.38 -13.45 -23.16
C ASP A 149 -8.54 -13.69 -22.16
N ASP A 150 -9.79 -13.41 -22.53
CA ASP A 150 -10.94 -13.54 -21.62
C ASP A 150 -11.32 -15.01 -21.34
N ALA A 151 -11.00 -15.94 -22.25
CA ALA A 151 -11.22 -17.38 -22.04
C ALA A 151 -10.18 -18.01 -21.07
N SER A 152 -9.03 -17.37 -20.89
CA SER A 152 -7.92 -17.92 -20.09
C SER A 152 -8.16 -17.87 -18.59
N MET A 153 -8.84 -16.84 -18.06
CA MET A 153 -9.06 -16.70 -16.60
C MET A 153 -10.12 -17.64 -16.05
N GLU A 154 -11.21 -17.88 -16.78
CA GLU A 154 -12.25 -18.84 -16.38
C GLU A 154 -11.70 -20.29 -16.42
N TYR A 155 -10.80 -20.56 -17.37
CA TYR A 155 -10.01 -21.79 -17.41
C TYR A 155 -9.01 -21.91 -16.25
N VAL A 156 -8.40 -20.82 -15.78
CA VAL A 156 -7.45 -20.84 -14.64
C VAL A 156 -8.14 -21.26 -13.33
N PHE A 157 -9.38 -20.84 -13.08
CA PHE A 157 -10.11 -21.27 -11.87
C PHE A 157 -10.67 -22.70 -11.97
N ALA A 158 -11.03 -23.15 -13.18
CA ALA A 158 -11.50 -24.52 -13.41
C ALA A 158 -10.37 -25.56 -13.49
N SER A 159 -9.15 -25.17 -13.88
CA SER A 159 -8.06 -26.10 -14.21
C SER A 159 -6.77 -25.95 -13.40
N ALA A 160 -6.67 -25.00 -12.46
CA ALA A 160 -5.50 -24.90 -11.59
C ALA A 160 -5.47 -26.11 -10.63
N GLY A 161 -4.87 -27.21 -11.11
CA GLY A 161 -4.67 -28.41 -10.31
C GLY A 161 -3.92 -28.07 -9.02
N GLY A 162 -4.20 -28.81 -7.94
CA GLY A 162 -3.70 -28.47 -6.59
C GLY A 162 -2.19 -28.24 -6.48
N ARG A 163 -1.38 -28.73 -7.43
CA ARG A 163 0.05 -28.44 -7.54
C ARG A 163 0.36 -26.97 -7.88
N ALA A 164 -0.35 -26.38 -8.84
CA ALA A 164 -0.19 -24.97 -9.21
C ALA A 164 -0.60 -24.06 -8.05
N TRP A 165 -1.64 -24.44 -7.31
CA TRP A 165 -2.05 -23.74 -6.10
C TRP A 165 -1.00 -23.80 -4.99
N LEU A 166 -0.45 -24.99 -4.72
CA LEU A 166 0.64 -25.15 -3.75
C LEU A 166 1.89 -24.36 -4.17
N GLU A 167 2.19 -24.28 -5.47
CA GLU A 167 3.29 -23.48 -5.99
C GLU A 167 3.07 -21.98 -5.72
N ALA A 168 1.90 -21.43 -6.06
CA ALA A 168 1.56 -20.04 -5.77
C ALA A 168 1.62 -19.74 -4.26
N LEU A 169 1.09 -20.65 -3.43
CA LEU A 169 1.12 -20.51 -1.98
C LEU A 169 2.54 -20.55 -1.43
N SER A 170 3.41 -21.40 -2.00
CA SER A 170 4.83 -21.46 -1.63
C SER A 170 5.55 -20.15 -1.93
N TRP A 171 5.26 -19.51 -3.07
CA TRP A 171 5.82 -18.21 -3.44
C TRP A 171 5.37 -17.10 -2.50
N ILE A 172 4.08 -17.09 -2.11
CA ILE A 172 3.54 -16.13 -1.13
C ILE A 172 4.24 -16.29 0.22
N VAL A 173 4.36 -17.53 0.71
CA VAL A 173 5.06 -17.81 1.98
C VAL A 173 6.53 -17.39 1.89
N ALA A 174 7.22 -17.71 0.80
CA ALA A 174 8.60 -17.29 0.58
C ALA A 174 8.75 -15.76 0.56
N PHE A 175 7.82 -15.04 -0.06
CA PHE A 175 7.79 -13.57 -0.06
C PHE A 175 7.68 -13.03 1.37
N PHE A 176 6.75 -13.53 2.19
CA PHE A 176 6.57 -13.06 3.56
C PHE A 176 7.77 -13.37 4.45
N VAL A 177 8.37 -14.55 4.30
CA VAL A 177 9.60 -14.91 5.02
C VAL A 177 10.74 -13.97 4.63
N ALA A 178 10.92 -13.70 3.34
CA ALA A 178 11.93 -12.76 2.86
C ALA A 178 11.65 -11.32 3.34
N PHE A 179 10.40 -10.87 3.27
CA PHE A 179 9.95 -9.57 3.75
C PHE A 179 10.23 -9.39 5.24
N PHE A 180 9.96 -10.40 6.05
CA PHE A 180 10.18 -10.35 7.50
C PHE A 180 11.67 -10.38 7.87
N THR A 181 12.50 -11.15 7.14
CA THR A 181 13.92 -11.33 7.45
C THR A 181 14.80 -10.21 6.88
N LEU A 182 14.60 -9.85 5.61
CA LEU A 182 15.40 -8.84 4.90
C LEU A 182 14.79 -7.44 4.97
N GLY A 183 13.51 -7.32 5.30
CA GLY A 183 12.75 -6.07 5.20
C GLY A 183 12.18 -5.84 3.80
N ALA A 184 11.17 -4.96 3.73
CA ALA A 184 10.44 -4.63 2.51
C ALA A 184 11.36 -4.17 1.36
N PHE A 185 12.42 -3.46 1.71
CA PHE A 185 13.30 -2.78 0.78
C PHE A 185 14.06 -3.73 -0.15
N LEU A 186 14.53 -4.84 0.43
CA LEU A 186 15.30 -5.84 -0.29
C LEU A 186 14.41 -6.96 -0.78
N SER A 187 13.37 -7.32 -0.03
CA SER A 187 12.51 -8.44 -0.38
C SER A 187 11.79 -8.22 -1.70
N VAL A 188 11.28 -7.01 -1.98
CA VAL A 188 10.51 -6.75 -3.21
C VAL A 188 11.36 -6.87 -4.48
N PRO A 189 12.49 -6.16 -4.66
CA PRO A 189 13.30 -6.30 -5.87
C PRO A 189 13.92 -7.70 -5.99
N LEU A 190 14.34 -8.31 -4.87
CA LEU A 190 14.88 -9.67 -4.88
C LEU A 190 13.82 -10.69 -5.27
N PHE A 191 12.61 -10.56 -4.73
CA PHE A 191 11.49 -11.42 -5.08
C PHE A 191 11.06 -11.22 -6.53
N ALA A 192 10.99 -9.99 -7.04
CA ALA A 192 10.71 -9.72 -8.44
C ALA A 192 11.74 -10.41 -9.36
N LEU A 193 13.03 -10.30 -9.02
CA LEU A 193 14.11 -10.98 -9.75
C LEU A 193 13.93 -12.50 -9.75
N LEU A 194 13.70 -13.09 -8.57
CA LEU A 194 13.50 -14.54 -8.44
C LEU A 194 12.25 -15.01 -9.20
N TYR A 195 11.13 -14.32 -9.01
CA TYR A 195 9.86 -14.68 -9.62
C TYR A 195 9.91 -14.60 -11.15
N LEU A 196 10.41 -13.50 -11.72
CA LEU A 196 10.60 -13.37 -13.18
C LEU A 196 11.55 -14.44 -13.72
N ARG A 197 12.59 -14.77 -12.96
CA ARG A 197 13.58 -15.75 -13.39
C ARG A 197 13.04 -17.18 -13.38
N PHE A 198 12.31 -17.58 -12.34
CA PHE A 198 11.85 -18.96 -12.18
C PHE A 198 10.49 -19.20 -12.81
N SER A 199 9.50 -18.33 -12.56
CA SER A 199 8.14 -18.47 -13.09
C SER A 199 8.02 -17.90 -14.50
N GLY A 200 8.65 -16.74 -14.75
CA GLY A 200 8.54 -16.04 -16.05
C GLY A 200 9.45 -16.56 -17.16
N ARG A 201 10.42 -17.44 -16.83
CA ARG A 201 11.50 -17.93 -17.74
C ARG A 201 12.16 -16.82 -18.57
N THR A 202 12.12 -15.57 -18.09
CA THR A 202 12.57 -14.40 -18.83
C THR A 202 14.11 -14.36 -18.87
N SER A 203 14.68 -13.64 -19.83
CA SER A 203 16.13 -13.48 -19.92
C SER A 203 16.68 -12.81 -18.66
N TRP A 204 17.82 -13.29 -18.16
CA TRP A 204 18.46 -12.77 -16.94
C TRP A 204 18.64 -11.25 -16.94
N LEU A 205 18.97 -10.68 -18.10
CA LEU A 205 19.16 -9.23 -18.24
C LEU A 205 17.87 -8.46 -17.95
N SER A 206 16.75 -8.90 -18.54
CA SER A 206 15.45 -8.25 -18.32
C SER A 206 15.01 -8.32 -16.87
N ALA A 207 15.21 -9.48 -16.21
CA ALA A 207 14.88 -9.66 -14.79
C ALA A 207 15.72 -8.76 -13.89
N VAL A 208 17.03 -8.62 -14.17
CA VAL A 208 17.93 -7.73 -13.41
C VAL A 208 17.55 -6.27 -13.61
N ILE A 209 17.30 -5.84 -14.85
CA ILE A 209 16.89 -4.46 -15.13
C ILE A 209 15.59 -4.15 -14.40
N TYR A 210 14.59 -5.03 -14.52
CA TYR A 210 13.30 -4.84 -13.84
C TYR A 210 13.47 -4.75 -12.32
N ALA A 211 14.22 -5.67 -11.72
CA ALA A 211 14.47 -5.66 -10.27
C ALA A 211 15.19 -4.40 -9.79
N VAL A 212 16.18 -3.90 -10.55
CA VAL A 212 16.89 -2.65 -10.23
C VAL A 212 15.94 -1.46 -10.33
N VAL A 213 15.16 -1.36 -11.42
CA VAL A 213 14.21 -0.26 -11.63
C VAL A 213 13.15 -0.25 -10.53
N THR A 214 12.53 -1.40 -10.24
CA THR A 214 11.54 -1.54 -9.16
C THR A 214 12.15 -1.22 -7.80
N GLY A 215 13.37 -1.68 -7.51
CA GLY A 215 14.07 -1.39 -6.26
C GLY A 215 14.34 0.11 -6.09
N VAL A 216 14.83 0.79 -7.13
CA VAL A 216 15.05 2.25 -7.12
C VAL A 216 13.74 3.00 -6.94
N LEU A 217 12.67 2.58 -7.63
CA LEU A 217 11.36 3.24 -7.55
C LEU A 217 10.77 3.13 -6.14
N ILE A 218 10.81 1.94 -5.53
CA ILE A 218 10.40 1.73 -4.14
C ILE A 218 11.27 2.56 -3.19
N TYR A 219 12.57 2.65 -3.46
CA TYR A 219 13.48 3.49 -2.68
C TYR A 219 13.11 4.95 -2.67
N VAL A 220 12.91 5.53 -3.84
CA VAL A 220 12.48 6.92 -3.94
C VAL A 220 11.10 7.10 -3.30
N ALA A 221 10.16 6.18 -3.52
CA ALA A 221 8.83 6.26 -2.94
C ALA A 221 8.86 6.23 -1.40
N PHE A 222 9.53 5.27 -0.77
CA PHE A 222 9.49 5.18 0.68
C PHE A 222 10.37 6.21 1.37
N ARG A 223 11.58 6.45 0.85
CA ARG A 223 12.54 7.38 1.44
C ARG A 223 12.09 8.84 1.28
N GLU A 224 11.74 9.24 0.06
CA GLU A 224 11.46 10.65 -0.25
C GLU A 224 9.98 10.99 -0.15
N LEU A 225 9.09 10.05 -0.50
CA LEU A 225 7.65 10.33 -0.55
C LEU A 225 6.96 10.11 0.80
N VAL A 226 7.24 8.98 1.43
CA VAL A 226 6.41 8.49 2.55
C VAL A 226 6.99 8.82 3.92
N TYR A 227 8.32 8.90 4.08
CA TYR A 227 8.99 9.19 5.37
C TYR A 227 8.49 8.33 6.56
N ILE A 228 7.84 7.21 6.30
CA ILE A 228 7.44 6.25 7.33
C ILE A 228 8.66 5.37 7.59
N PRO A 229 9.16 5.28 8.84
CA PRO A 229 10.21 4.34 9.18
C PRO A 229 9.68 2.93 8.91
N LEU A 230 10.16 2.32 7.83
CA LEU A 230 9.80 0.96 7.50
C LEU A 230 10.38 0.02 8.56
N PRO A 231 9.67 -1.08 8.90
CA PRO A 231 10.20 -2.06 9.82
C PRO A 231 11.55 -2.55 9.30
N THR A 232 12.61 -2.20 10.04
CA THR A 232 13.95 -2.69 9.78
C THR A 232 13.94 -4.18 10.08
N GLY A 233 14.38 -5.00 9.12
CA GLY A 233 14.46 -6.44 9.30
C GLY A 233 15.38 -6.79 10.48
N TYR A 234 15.33 -8.04 10.92
CA TYR A 234 16.14 -8.52 12.05
C TYR A 234 17.65 -8.53 11.79
N LEU A 235 18.09 -8.21 10.58
CA LEU A 235 19.51 -8.12 10.22
C LEU A 235 20.10 -6.78 10.70
N PRO A 236 20.98 -6.78 11.73
CA PRO A 236 21.45 -5.57 12.39
C PRO A 236 22.29 -4.66 11.48
N PHE A 237 22.84 -5.19 10.37
CA PHE A 237 23.66 -4.45 9.43
C PHE A 237 22.88 -3.68 8.35
N MET A 238 21.54 -3.69 8.41
CA MET A 238 20.66 -2.97 7.47
C MET A 238 19.88 -1.82 8.13
N GLN A 239 20.36 -1.30 9.26
CA GLN A 239 19.82 -0.07 9.87
C GLN A 239 20.33 1.15 9.10
N PHE A 240 19.63 1.54 8.03
CA PHE A 240 19.87 2.76 7.24
C PHE A 240 18.64 3.65 7.22
#